data_AF-A0A558BGU7-F1
#
_entry.id   AF-A0A558BGU7-F1
#
_cell.length_a   1.000
_cell.length_b   1.000
_cell.length_c   1.000
_cell.angle_alpha   90.00
_cell.angle_beta   90.00
_cell.angle_gamma   90.00
#
_symmetry.space_group_name_H-M   'P 1'
#
loop_
_entity.id
_entity.type
_entity.pdbx_description
1 polymer ?
#
loop_
_entity_poly.entity_id
_entity_poly.type
_entity_poly.pdbx_seq_one_letter_code
_entity_poly.pdbx_strand_id
1 'polypeptide(L)'
;MHRYTQKQFNKTSLSNIEAEKTEVLALWDMLQRYMDVTQPLPDMPRLEPFRHLDPVTAKYDQTTSRNPRYWRDLDLEDWQKGVGAGLLRKQRQYAWGRRQCRVTPQLGSVNMPTYRQSRPETACVV
;
A
#
# COMPACT_ATOMS: atom_id res chain seq x y z
N MET A 1 7.95 -14.28 -5.42
CA MET A 1 8.53 -15.43 -4.71
C MET A 1 9.82 -14.98 -4.03
N HIS A 2 9.98 -15.22 -2.72
CA HIS A 2 11.18 -14.85 -1.99
C HIS A 2 12.32 -15.85 -2.31
N ARG A 3 13.42 -15.35 -2.87
CA ARG A 3 14.48 -16.16 -3.50
C ARG A 3 15.05 -17.27 -2.61
N TYR A 4 15.13 -17.05 -1.30
CA TYR A 4 15.79 -17.96 -0.36
C TYR A 4 14.84 -18.78 0.52
N THR A 5 13.58 -18.40 0.62
CA THR A 5 12.61 -19.10 1.50
C THR A 5 11.46 -19.71 0.71
N GLN A 6 11.44 -19.56 -0.62
CA GLN A 6 10.36 -20.01 -1.51
C GLN A 6 8.95 -19.49 -1.14
N LYS A 7 8.84 -18.64 -0.10
CA LYS A 7 7.62 -17.99 0.35
C LYS A 7 7.04 -17.15 -0.79
N GLN A 8 5.76 -17.38 -1.09
CA GLN A 8 5.02 -16.62 -2.08
C GLN A 8 3.97 -15.78 -1.36
N PHE A 9 4.12 -14.47 -1.45
CA PHE A 9 3.06 -13.55 -1.09
C PHE A 9 2.15 -13.40 -2.32
N ASN A 10 0.94 -13.92 -2.22
CA ASN A 10 -0.12 -13.65 -3.18
C ASN A 10 -0.63 -12.22 -2.95
N LYS A 11 -1.15 -11.55 -4.00
CA LYS A 11 -1.68 -10.17 -3.95
C LYS A 11 -0.64 -9.07 -3.65
N THR A 12 0.63 -9.27 -3.99
CA THR A 12 1.63 -8.18 -3.98
C THR A 12 1.65 -7.36 -5.27
N SER A 13 0.95 -7.84 -6.30
CA SER A 13 0.80 -7.13 -7.57
C SER A 13 -0.40 -6.20 -7.51
N LEU A 14 -0.24 -4.98 -8.01
CA LEU A 14 -1.28 -3.95 -8.02
C LEU A 14 -2.20 -4.04 -9.24
N SER A 15 -1.93 -4.99 -10.16
CA SER A 15 -2.62 -5.14 -11.44
C SER A 15 -3.42 -6.45 -11.55
N ASN A 16 -3.63 -7.16 -10.44
CA ASN A 16 -4.36 -8.42 -10.46
C ASN A 16 -5.86 -8.20 -10.59
N ILE A 17 -6.53 -9.16 -11.24
CA ILE A 17 -8.00 -9.24 -11.25
C ILE A 17 -8.42 -9.87 -9.93
N GLU A 18 -9.06 -9.08 -9.08
CA GLU A 18 -9.58 -9.54 -7.79
C GLU A 18 -11.02 -10.04 -7.93
N ALA A 19 -11.32 -11.17 -7.29
CA ALA A 19 -12.64 -11.81 -7.36
C ALA A 19 -13.69 -11.14 -6.45
N GLU A 20 -13.27 -10.45 -5.38
CA GLU A 20 -14.17 -9.89 -4.37
C GLU A 20 -14.12 -8.34 -4.41
N LYS A 21 -15.29 -7.69 -4.41
CA LYS A 21 -15.39 -6.21 -4.42
C LYS A 21 -14.66 -5.56 -3.24
N THR A 22 -14.66 -6.19 -2.06
CA THR A 22 -13.99 -5.68 -0.86
C THR A 22 -12.46 -5.62 -1.01
N GLU A 23 -11.87 -6.51 -1.81
CA GLU A 23 -10.45 -6.53 -2.14
C GLU A 23 -10.08 -5.37 -3.06
N VAL A 24 -10.91 -5.11 -4.08
CA VAL A 24 -10.75 -3.96 -4.97
C VAL A 24 -10.80 -2.64 -4.18
N LEU A 25 -11.75 -2.52 -3.24
CA LEU A 25 -11.89 -1.33 -2.41
C LEU A 25 -10.74 -1.17 -1.41
N ALA A 26 -10.24 -2.27 -0.83
CA ALA A 26 -9.07 -2.26 0.04
C ALA A 26 -7.80 -1.87 -0.72
N LEU A 27 -7.63 -2.38 -1.95
CA LEU A 27 -6.53 -1.99 -2.82
C LEU A 27 -6.58 -0.50 -3.15
N TRP A 28 -7.78 0.04 -3.43
CA TRP A 28 -7.96 1.47 -3.66
C TRP A 28 -7.62 2.33 -2.42
N ASP A 29 -7.99 1.89 -1.22
CA ASP A 29 -7.62 2.58 0.03
C ASP A 29 -6.09 2.55 0.25
N MET A 30 -5.46 1.40 -0.03
CA MET A 30 -4.01 1.24 0.04
C MET A 30 -3.29 2.20 -0.92
N LEU A 31 -3.78 2.34 -2.16
CA LEU A 31 -3.22 3.26 -3.15
C LEU A 31 -3.38 4.74 -2.73
N GLN A 32 -4.54 5.12 -2.19
CA GLN A 32 -4.73 6.46 -1.66
C GLN A 32 -3.76 6.77 -0.52
N ARG A 33 -3.51 5.80 0.37
CA ARG A 33 -2.50 5.95 1.44
C ARG A 33 -1.08 6.05 0.90
N TYR A 34 -0.76 5.32 -0.16
CA TYR A 34 0.54 5.40 -0.82
C TYR A 34 0.78 6.79 -1.43
N MET A 35 -0.25 7.43 -1.99
CA MET A 35 -0.15 8.78 -2.56
C MET A 35 -0.16 9.89 -1.51
N ASP A 36 -0.60 9.61 -0.28
CA ASP A 36 -0.71 10.58 0.80
C ASP A 36 0.59 10.64 1.62
N VAL A 37 1.44 11.62 1.32
CA VAL A 37 2.73 11.85 1.99
C VAL A 37 2.61 12.24 3.48
N THR A 38 1.40 12.54 3.96
CA THR A 38 1.19 12.89 5.38
C THR A 38 1.08 11.66 6.28
N GLN A 39 0.87 10.49 5.69
CA GLN A 39 0.69 9.23 6.40
C GLN A 39 1.85 8.27 6.13
N PRO A 40 2.13 7.33 7.04
CA PRO A 40 3.11 6.29 6.78
C PRO A 40 2.68 5.39 5.62
N LEU A 41 3.66 4.90 4.87
CA LEU A 41 3.49 3.99 3.76
C LEU A 41 2.64 2.77 4.16
N PRO A 42 1.77 2.29 3.25
CA PRO A 42 0.99 1.10 3.51
C PRO A 42 1.91 -0.09 3.81
N ASP A 43 1.50 -0.89 4.79
CA ASP A 43 2.31 -2.00 5.25
C ASP A 43 2.13 -3.23 4.37
N MET A 44 3.08 -3.45 3.46
CA MET A 44 3.07 -4.59 2.55
C MET A 44 4.48 -5.13 2.28
N PRO A 45 4.64 -6.43 1.96
CA PRO A 45 5.94 -7.05 1.74
C PRO A 45 6.81 -6.33 0.69
N ARG A 46 6.19 -5.77 -0.36
CA ARG A 46 6.90 -5.08 -1.44
C ARG A 46 7.51 -3.75 -1.01
N LEU A 47 6.91 -3.06 -0.03
CA LEU A 47 7.36 -1.77 0.44
C LEU A 47 8.32 -1.86 1.63
N GLU A 48 8.39 -3.01 2.31
CA GLU A 48 9.28 -3.25 3.46
C GLU A 48 10.72 -2.76 3.25
N PRO A 49 11.40 -3.05 2.12
CA PRO A 49 12.78 -2.59 1.92
C PRO A 49 12.91 -1.07 1.83
N PHE A 50 11.85 -0.35 1.47
CA PHE A 50 11.88 1.09 1.22
C PHE A 50 11.34 1.91 2.39
N ARG A 51 10.75 1.28 3.42
CA ARG A 51 10.12 1.99 4.56
C ARG A 51 11.07 2.92 5.30
N HIS A 52 12.35 2.57 5.38
CA HIS A 52 13.36 3.39 6.04
C HIS A 52 13.76 4.65 5.25
N LEU A 53 13.47 4.69 3.95
CA LEU A 53 13.76 5.84 3.08
C LEU A 53 12.69 6.94 3.20
N ASP A 54 11.49 6.59 3.65
CA ASP A 54 10.42 7.55 3.88
C ASP A 54 10.48 8.09 5.33
N PRO A 55 10.70 9.41 5.54
CA PRO A 55 10.85 9.98 6.87
C PRO A 55 9.59 9.85 7.75
N VAL A 56 8.40 9.86 7.14
CA VAL A 56 7.13 9.73 7.89
C VAL A 56 6.98 8.29 8.39
N THR A 57 7.20 7.32 7.50
CA THR A 57 7.21 5.91 7.86
C THR A 57 8.30 5.56 8.86
N ALA A 58 9.52 6.08 8.70
CA ALA A 58 10.62 5.80 9.60
C ALA A 58 10.32 6.26 11.04
N LYS A 59 9.75 7.47 11.22
CA LYS A 59 9.32 7.96 12.54
C LYS A 59 8.20 7.12 13.14
N TYR A 60 7.23 6.71 12.32
CA TYR A 60 6.14 5.85 12.74
C TYR A 60 6.64 4.46 13.18
N ASP A 61 7.55 3.86 12.41
CA ASP A 61 8.12 2.54 12.70
C ASP A 61 9.01 2.58 13.97
N GLN A 62 9.72 3.69 14.22
CA GLN A 62 10.45 3.92 15.48
C GLN A 62 9.51 4.00 16.69
N THR A 63 8.39 4.73 16.56
CA THR A 63 7.42 4.90 17.65
C THR A 63 6.71 3.59 17.99
N THR A 64 6.40 2.78 16.97
CA THR A 64 5.72 1.50 17.13
C THR A 64 6.65 0.32 17.38
N SER A 65 7.97 0.55 17.38
CA SER A 65 9.02 -0.49 17.53
C SER A 65 8.81 -1.66 16.56
N ARG A 66 8.42 -1.33 15.32
CA ARG A 66 8.12 -2.32 14.28
C ARG A 66 9.40 -3.00 13.79
N ASN A 67 9.38 -4.34 13.68
CA ASN A 67 10.50 -5.11 13.14
C ASN A 67 10.74 -4.75 11.64
N PRO A 68 11.95 -4.33 11.24
CA PRO A 68 12.27 -3.97 9.85
C PRO A 68 12.25 -5.17 8.88
N ARG A 69 12.27 -6.40 9.40
CA ARG A 69 12.19 -7.65 8.62
C ARG A 69 10.89 -8.42 8.86
N TYR A 70 9.85 -7.73 9.36
CA TYR A 70 8.58 -8.34 9.74
C TYR A 70 8.05 -9.30 8.66
N TRP A 71 7.86 -8.83 7.42
CA TRP A 71 7.32 -9.65 6.33
C TRP A 71 8.29 -10.73 5.88
N ARG A 72 9.59 -10.44 5.88
CA ARG A 72 10.61 -11.43 5.49
C ARG A 72 10.66 -12.63 6.43
N ASP A 73 10.60 -12.37 7.72
CA ASP A 73 10.76 -13.39 8.77
C ASP A 73 9.39 -13.97 9.20
N LEU A 74 8.27 -13.42 8.72
CA LEU A 74 6.91 -13.88 8.99
C LEU A 74 6.69 -15.35 8.62
N ASP A 75 6.16 -16.15 9.55
CA ASP A 75 5.59 -17.47 9.23
C ASP A 75 4.23 -17.30 8.53
N LEU A 76 4.13 -17.76 7.29
CA LEU A 76 2.93 -17.59 6.48
C LEU A 76 1.75 -18.43 6.99
N GLU A 77 2.01 -19.65 7.46
CA GLU A 77 0.93 -20.56 7.87
C GLU A 77 0.29 -20.08 9.18
N ASP A 78 1.14 -19.74 10.15
CA ASP A 78 0.69 -19.21 11.44
C ASP A 78 0.02 -17.85 11.26
N TRP A 79 0.57 -16.99 10.40
CA TRP A 79 -0.04 -15.70 10.11
C TRP A 79 -1.40 -15.87 9.44
N GLN A 80 -1.54 -16.76 8.46
CA GLN A 80 -2.80 -17.00 7.75
C GLN A 80 -3.89 -17.51 8.71
N LYS A 81 -3.53 -18.41 9.63
CA LYS A 81 -4.47 -18.98 10.62
C LYS A 81 -4.81 -17.98 11.75
N GLY A 82 -3.88 -17.10 12.10
CA GLY A 82 -4.03 -16.11 13.17
C GLY A 82 -4.42 -14.72 12.67
N VAL A 83 -3.44 -13.82 12.63
CA VAL A 83 -3.63 -12.39 12.38
C VAL A 83 -4.25 -12.13 11.01
N GLY A 84 -3.79 -12.83 9.97
CA GLY A 84 -4.28 -12.70 8.60
C GLY A 84 -5.77 -13.01 8.46
N ALA A 85 -6.25 -14.10 9.07
CA ALA A 85 -7.68 -14.42 9.09
C ALA A 85 -8.52 -13.33 9.78
N GLY A 86 -8.01 -12.75 10.87
CA GLY A 86 -8.65 -11.62 11.56
C GLY A 86 -8.71 -10.36 10.71
N LEU A 87 -7.63 -10.02 10.02
CA LEU A 87 -7.58 -8.87 9.10
C LEU A 87 -8.54 -9.05 7.92
N LEU A 88 -8.59 -10.23 7.31
CA LEU A 88 -9.53 -10.53 6.23
C LEU A 88 -10.99 -10.39 6.69
N ARG A 89 -11.33 -10.89 7.89
CA ARG A 89 -12.67 -10.72 8.46
C ARG A 89 -13.02 -9.24 8.66
N LYS A 90 -12.10 -8.45 9.23
CA LYS A 90 -12.28 -7.00 9.42
C LYS A 90 -12.46 -6.28 8.08
N GLN A 91 -11.67 -6.63 7.08
CA GLN A 91 -11.76 -6.06 5.74
C GLN A 91 -13.12 -6.33 5.09
N ARG A 92 -13.64 -7.55 5.22
CA ARG A 92 -14.96 -7.94 4.70
C ARG A 92 -16.12 -7.25 5.42
N GLN A 93 -16.00 -7.08 6.73
CA GLN A 93 -17.03 -6.43 7.56
C GLN A 93 -16.93 -4.90 7.53
N TYR A 94 -15.87 -4.35 6.96
CA TYR A 94 -15.67 -2.91 6.91
C TYR A 94 -16.76 -2.23 6.07
N ALA A 95 -17.31 -1.12 6.59
CA ALA A 95 -18.37 -0.36 5.93
C ALA A 95 -17.82 0.50 4.78
N TRP A 96 -17.37 -0.14 3.70
CA TRP A 96 -16.72 0.52 2.56
C TRP A 96 -17.53 1.64 1.93
N GLY A 97 -18.86 1.57 1.95
CA GLY A 97 -19.74 2.62 1.41
C GLY A 97 -19.66 3.96 2.15
N ARG A 98 -19.11 4.01 3.38
CA ARG A 98 -18.94 5.25 4.15
C ARG A 98 -17.60 5.94 3.90
N ARG A 99 -16.64 5.26 3.25
CA ARG A 99 -15.33 5.84 2.95
C ARG A 99 -15.46 6.89 1.85
N GLN A 100 -14.97 8.10 2.13
CA GLN A 100 -14.78 9.12 1.11
C GLN A 100 -13.37 8.99 0.53
N CYS A 101 -13.28 9.00 -0.81
CA CYS A 101 -12.00 9.06 -1.49
C CYS A 101 -11.40 10.45 -1.32
N ARG A 102 -10.19 10.55 -0.77
CA ARG A 102 -9.52 11.84 -0.54
C ARG A 102 -8.98 12.46 -1.82
N VAL A 103 -8.66 11.62 -2.80
CA VAL A 103 -8.01 12.02 -4.05
C VAL A 103 -9.06 12.41 -5.11
N THR A 104 -10.26 11.81 -5.07
CA THR A 104 -11.35 12.10 -6.04
C THR A 104 -11.73 13.59 -6.13
N PRO A 105 -11.82 14.37 -5.03
CA PRO A 105 -12.10 15.81 -5.10
C PRO A 105 -11.02 16.61 -5.86
N GLN A 106 -9.80 16.10 -5.96
CA GLN A 106 -8.70 16.75 -6.67
C GLN A 106 -8.53 16.25 -8.11
N LEU A 107 -9.13 15.11 -8.47
CA LEU A 107 -9.10 14.61 -9.85
C LEU A 107 -9.81 15.60 -10.78
N GLY A 108 -9.10 16.07 -11.81
CA GLY A 108 -9.62 17.05 -12.76
C GLY A 108 -9.40 18.52 -12.38
N SER A 109 -8.88 18.80 -11.17
CA SER A 109 -8.47 20.16 -10.78
C SER A 109 -7.17 20.62 -11.46
N VAL A 110 -6.36 19.66 -11.94
CA VAL A 110 -5.08 19.95 -12.60
C VAL A 110 -5.31 20.33 -14.07
N ASN A 111 -4.91 21.55 -14.44
CA ASN A 111 -4.92 22.00 -15.83
C ASN A 111 -3.75 21.36 -16.59
N MET A 112 -4.05 20.42 -17.48
CA MET A 112 -3.05 19.63 -18.23
C MET A 112 -2.04 20.48 -19.03
N PRO A 113 -2.42 21.57 -19.72
CA PRO A 113 -1.47 22.51 -20.32
C PRO A 113 -0.45 23.08 -19.33
N THR A 114 -0.90 23.57 -18.18
CA THR A 114 -0.01 24.16 -17.16
C THR A 114 0.93 23.11 -16.55
N TYR A 115 0.44 21.91 -16.28
CA TYR A 115 1.25 20.79 -15.79
C TYR A 115 2.37 20.43 -16.77
N ARG A 116 2.06 20.37 -18.07
CA ARG A 116 3.05 20.08 -19.12
C ARG A 116 4.16 21.13 -19.19
N GLN A 117 3.84 22.40 -18.95
CA GLN A 117 4.83 23.50 -18.93
C GLN A 117 5.76 23.43 -17.71
N SER A 118 5.25 22.96 -16.56
CA SER A 118 6.05 22.78 -15.34
C SER A 118 6.97 21.55 -15.36
N ARG A 119 6.89 20.72 -16.40
CA ARG A 119 7.70 19.50 -16.51
C ARG A 119 9.15 19.89 -16.82
N PRO A 120 10.13 19.54 -15.94
CA PRO A 120 11.54 19.84 -16.21
C PRO A 120 12.04 19.02 -17.41
N GLU A 121 12.96 19.59 -18.19
CA GLU A 121 13.54 18.94 -19.38
C GLU A 121 14.26 17.62 -19.08
N THR A 122 14.71 17.45 -17.83
CA THR A 122 15.35 16.22 -17.33
C THR A 122 14.37 15.08 -17.01
N ALA A 123 13.05 15.32 -17.05
CA ALA A 123 12.07 14.28 -16.81
C ALA A 123 11.97 13.34 -18.02
N CYS A 124 12.58 12.15 -17.92
CA CYS A 124 12.57 11.12 -18.97
C CYS A 124 11.19 10.92 -19.59
N VAL A 125 11.15 10.82 -20.92
CA VAL A 125 10.02 10.25 -21.65
C VAL A 125 10.23 8.74 -21.59
N VAL A 126 9.34 8.03 -20.89
CA VAL A 126 9.30 6.56 -20.90
C VAL A 126 8.52 6.12 -22.12
#